data_AF-A0A369IC44-F1
#
_entry.id   AF-A0A369IC44-F1
#
_cell.length_a   1.000
_cell.length_b   1.000
_cell.length_c   1.000
_cell.angle_alpha   90.00
_cell.angle_beta   90.00
_cell.angle_gamma   90.00
#
_symmetry.space_group_name_H-M   'P 1'
#
loop_
_entity.id
_entity.type
_entity.pdbx_description
1 polymer ?
#
loop_
_entity_poly.entity_id
_entity_poly.type
_entity_poly.pdbx_seq_one_letter_code
_entity_poly.pdbx_strand_id
1 'polypeptide(L)'
;MKSAIYALIALLTLTGATGYTQQVIQLYNGKAPGSESWTWGEKESVNNTFKTRTVYNVSQPTLTVYLPKPELATGTAVIVAPGGAFHILSIDSEGIEVAKWLNSKGVAAFVLKYRLVRSVTDDPVAELMPKMRDFKKLDEENAPVVEMAVADGKKAIEYVRTHAKELDILPNQIGIMGFSAGGALTLGVGLSYTPANRPDFIAPIYPKTDIFGEIKVPADAPPAWICAASDDQLGFAPHATALYDAWIAAKKIAELHIYQKGGHGFGMNKQKIPTDTWYERFGDWMKLQGYLKKLRPSALDLKYSEEQIASFQRNDWAYLSRYADANKKLPSPKADENRVVFLGNSITEGWVNKQPEFFAKGNYIGRGISGQTSPQALLRFRPDVVELKPKVVVINIGINDIAENTGPYNPEFTLGNIASMVEIAKANQIKVVLASVHPAFEFPWRKEIADVPNKIIQLNEQLKAYAQKNGLVYLDYHGAMKDGRNGMSPEIAGDGVHPTLAGYQIMAPLAEKAIAEALKK
;
A
#
# COMPACT_ATOMS: atom_id res chain seq x y z
N MET A 1 -5.26 17.83 -66.46
CA MET A 1 -5.95 18.06 -65.17
C MET A 1 -6.40 16.72 -64.61
N LYS A 2 -5.61 16.09 -63.73
CA LYS A 2 -6.06 14.94 -62.92
C LYS A 2 -5.47 15.14 -61.53
N SER A 3 -6.36 15.48 -60.61
CA SER A 3 -6.08 15.82 -59.22
C SER A 3 -5.77 14.54 -58.43
N ALA A 4 -4.64 14.53 -57.73
CA ALA A 4 -4.31 13.49 -56.76
C ALA A 4 -4.92 13.87 -55.39
N ILE A 5 -5.81 13.02 -54.88
CA ILE A 5 -6.36 13.12 -53.52
C ILE A 5 -5.43 12.32 -52.61
N TYR A 6 -4.72 13.02 -51.72
CA TYR A 6 -4.01 12.39 -50.60
C TYR A 6 -5.02 12.14 -49.48
N ALA A 7 -5.30 10.87 -49.20
CA ALA A 7 -6.03 10.45 -48.01
C ALA A 7 -5.06 10.44 -46.81
N LEU A 8 -5.25 11.36 -45.87
CA LEU A 8 -4.53 11.41 -44.61
C LEU A 8 -5.14 10.37 -43.66
N ILE A 9 -4.44 9.25 -43.45
CA ILE A 9 -4.80 8.27 -42.41
C ILE A 9 -4.32 8.83 -41.07
N ALA A 10 -5.24 9.38 -40.29
CA ALA A 10 -5.00 9.75 -38.89
C ALA A 10 -4.99 8.48 -38.05
N LEU A 11 -3.79 7.99 -37.72
CA LEU A 11 -3.59 6.90 -36.76
C LEU A 11 -3.72 7.47 -35.34
N LEU A 12 -4.95 7.53 -34.82
CA LEU A 12 -5.22 7.82 -33.41
C LEU A 12 -4.72 6.64 -32.55
N THR A 13 -3.51 6.76 -32.02
CA THR A 13 -3.03 5.89 -30.94
C THR A 13 -3.64 6.39 -29.63
N LEU A 14 -4.78 5.79 -29.25
CA LEU A 14 -5.31 5.90 -27.89
C LEU A 14 -4.32 5.23 -26.93
N THR A 15 -3.49 6.04 -26.28
CA THR A 15 -2.74 5.63 -25.10
C THR A 15 -3.70 5.60 -23.92
N GLY A 16 -4.25 4.41 -23.64
CA GLY A 16 -5.09 4.19 -22.48
C GLY A 16 -4.27 4.41 -21.20
N ALA A 17 -4.65 5.40 -20.41
CA ALA A 17 -4.25 5.47 -19.01
C ALA A 17 -4.83 4.24 -18.30
N THR A 18 -4.01 3.27 -17.94
CA THR A 18 -4.43 2.17 -17.08
C THR A 18 -4.61 2.72 -15.66
N GLY A 19 -5.81 3.21 -15.37
CA GLY A 19 -6.27 3.21 -13.99
C GLY A 19 -6.31 1.77 -13.52
N TYR A 20 -5.55 1.43 -12.48
CA TYR A 20 -5.65 0.11 -11.85
C TYR A 20 -7.03 0.03 -11.17
N THR A 21 -8.02 -0.49 -11.88
CA THR A 21 -9.30 -0.84 -11.29
C THR A 21 -9.09 -2.02 -10.36
N GLN A 22 -9.77 -2.01 -9.21
CA GLN A 22 -9.74 -3.12 -8.27
C GLN A 22 -10.25 -4.39 -8.97
N GLN A 23 -9.43 -5.44 -9.04
CA GLN A 23 -9.80 -6.68 -9.70
C GLN A 23 -10.93 -7.37 -8.91
N VAL A 24 -12.03 -7.68 -9.59
CA VAL A 24 -13.16 -8.45 -9.07
C VAL A 24 -13.30 -9.72 -9.90
N ILE A 25 -13.42 -10.86 -9.22
CA ILE A 25 -13.47 -12.18 -9.82
C ILE A 25 -14.87 -12.76 -9.59
N GLN A 26 -15.54 -13.13 -10.68
CA GLN A 26 -16.78 -13.89 -10.61
C GLN A 26 -16.47 -15.34 -10.24
N LEU A 27 -17.07 -15.85 -9.17
CA LEU A 27 -16.66 -17.14 -8.62
C LEU A 27 -17.17 -18.35 -9.43
N TYR A 28 -18.27 -18.16 -10.15
CA TYR A 28 -18.90 -19.16 -11.01
C TYR A 28 -19.05 -18.62 -12.43
N ASN A 29 -18.92 -19.52 -13.41
CA ASN A 29 -19.30 -19.23 -14.79
C ASN A 29 -20.82 -19.31 -14.91
N GLY A 30 -21.50 -18.16 -14.94
CA GLY A 30 -22.96 -18.09 -14.97
C GLY A 30 -23.57 -18.02 -13.58
N LYS A 31 -24.74 -18.64 -13.37
CA LYS A 31 -25.42 -18.65 -12.07
C LYS A 31 -24.78 -19.67 -11.12
N ALA A 32 -24.60 -19.28 -9.86
CA ALA A 32 -24.05 -20.17 -8.83
C ALA A 32 -25.00 -21.35 -8.53
N PRO A 33 -24.49 -22.59 -8.34
CA PRO A 33 -25.29 -23.78 -8.10
C PRO A 33 -26.19 -23.66 -6.86
N GLY A 34 -27.48 -23.97 -6.99
CA GLY A 34 -28.49 -23.82 -5.92
C GLY A 34 -29.20 -22.45 -5.89
N SER A 35 -28.74 -21.49 -6.69
CA SER A 35 -29.34 -20.15 -6.84
C SER A 35 -29.71 -19.83 -8.29
N GLU A 36 -29.89 -20.83 -9.14
CA GLU A 36 -30.19 -20.68 -10.56
C GLU A 36 -31.53 -19.97 -10.80
N SER A 37 -32.48 -20.13 -9.88
CA SER A 37 -33.79 -19.47 -9.92
C SER A 37 -33.78 -18.04 -9.35
N TRP A 38 -32.68 -17.60 -8.73
CA TRP A 38 -32.60 -16.27 -8.13
C TRP A 38 -32.52 -15.21 -9.25
N THR A 39 -33.29 -14.13 -9.07
CA THR A 39 -33.49 -13.06 -10.06
C THR A 39 -33.17 -11.67 -9.53
N TRP A 40 -32.79 -11.55 -8.26
CA TRP A 40 -32.44 -10.27 -7.65
C TRP A 40 -30.95 -9.94 -7.87
N GLY A 41 -30.67 -8.64 -7.93
CA GLY A 41 -29.32 -8.10 -7.98
C GLY A 41 -28.80 -7.72 -6.59
N GLU A 42 -27.48 -7.75 -6.48
CA GLU A 42 -26.74 -7.19 -5.35
C GLU A 42 -27.03 -5.69 -5.21
N LYS A 43 -27.14 -5.23 -3.96
CA LYS A 43 -27.32 -3.81 -3.61
C LYS A 43 -26.39 -3.44 -2.45
N GLU A 44 -26.17 -2.14 -2.29
CA GLU A 44 -25.39 -1.57 -1.18
C GLU A 44 -26.25 -0.57 -0.39
N SER A 45 -26.05 -0.50 0.92
CA SER A 45 -26.64 0.51 1.80
C SER A 45 -25.56 1.14 2.68
N VAL A 46 -25.52 2.47 2.72
CA VAL A 46 -24.67 3.27 3.62
C VAL A 46 -25.48 4.00 4.69
N ASN A 47 -26.80 4.07 4.51
CA ASN A 47 -27.71 4.72 5.43
C ASN A 47 -28.42 3.65 6.26
N ASN A 48 -27.71 3.11 7.25
CA ASN A 48 -28.20 2.08 8.16
C ASN A 48 -27.68 2.32 9.57
N THR A 49 -28.27 1.64 10.55
CA THR A 49 -27.92 1.79 11.98
C THR A 49 -26.46 1.45 12.30
N PHE A 50 -25.79 0.64 11.47
CA PHE A 50 -24.37 0.31 11.65
C PHE A 50 -23.42 1.40 11.15
N LYS A 51 -23.94 2.44 10.45
CA LYS A 51 -23.16 3.59 9.94
C LYS A 51 -21.92 3.18 9.13
N THR A 52 -21.98 2.00 8.52
CA THR A 52 -20.97 1.44 7.64
C THR A 52 -21.66 0.97 6.38
N ARG A 53 -20.92 0.88 5.27
CA ARG A 53 -21.45 0.28 4.06
C ARG A 53 -21.74 -1.19 4.29
N THR A 54 -22.91 -1.63 3.86
CA THR A 54 -23.36 -3.01 3.88
C THR A 54 -23.76 -3.45 2.49
N VAL A 55 -23.35 -4.64 2.07
CA VAL A 55 -23.81 -5.27 0.81
C VAL A 55 -24.92 -6.25 1.14
N TYR A 56 -25.95 -6.34 0.32
CA TYR A 56 -27.07 -7.28 0.53
C TYR A 56 -27.58 -7.83 -0.80
N ASN A 57 -28.40 -8.88 -0.74
CA ASN A 57 -28.97 -9.54 -1.92
C ASN A 57 -27.91 -10.09 -2.89
N VAL A 58 -26.76 -10.52 -2.38
CA VAL A 58 -25.74 -11.20 -3.20
C VAL A 58 -26.32 -12.51 -3.70
N SER A 59 -26.55 -12.59 -5.02
CA SER A 59 -26.95 -13.81 -5.72
C SER A 59 -25.83 -14.42 -6.55
N GLN A 60 -24.83 -13.61 -6.89
CA GLN A 60 -23.68 -13.99 -7.70
C GLN A 60 -22.40 -13.70 -6.92
N PRO A 61 -21.80 -14.71 -6.28
CA PRO A 61 -20.68 -14.49 -5.38
C PRO A 61 -19.42 -14.07 -6.14
N THR A 62 -18.62 -13.21 -5.50
CA THR A 62 -17.40 -12.63 -6.08
C THR A 62 -16.25 -12.57 -5.08
N LEU A 63 -15.01 -12.53 -5.60
CA LEU A 63 -13.81 -12.19 -4.84
C LEU A 63 -13.28 -10.84 -5.28
N THR A 64 -13.13 -9.90 -4.35
CA THR A 64 -12.38 -8.66 -4.60
C THR A 64 -10.93 -8.87 -4.18
N VAL A 65 -9.99 -8.71 -5.11
CA VAL A 65 -8.59 -9.11 -4.95
C VAL A 65 -7.74 -7.97 -4.42
N TYR A 66 -7.15 -8.12 -3.24
CA TYR A 66 -6.20 -7.17 -2.67
C TYR A 66 -4.81 -7.83 -2.64
N LEU A 67 -3.90 -7.37 -3.49
CA LEU A 67 -2.53 -7.88 -3.52
C LEU A 67 -1.58 -6.95 -2.74
N PRO A 68 -0.61 -7.49 -1.99
CA PRO A 68 0.42 -6.70 -1.35
C PRO A 68 1.40 -6.14 -2.39
N LYS A 69 2.23 -5.18 -1.97
CA LYS A 69 3.35 -4.75 -2.81
C LYS A 69 4.32 -5.93 -3.04
N PRO A 70 4.87 -6.12 -4.26
CA PRO A 70 5.73 -7.26 -4.58
C PRO A 70 6.93 -7.47 -3.64
N GLU A 71 7.49 -6.39 -3.09
CA GLU A 71 8.60 -6.42 -2.14
C GLU A 71 8.22 -6.84 -0.71
N LEU A 72 6.93 -6.79 -0.38
CA LEU A 72 6.39 -7.27 0.90
C LEU A 72 5.76 -8.65 0.78
N ALA A 73 5.47 -9.11 -0.44
CA ALA A 73 4.73 -10.34 -0.68
C ALA A 73 5.32 -11.54 0.08
N THR A 74 4.46 -12.24 0.81
CA THR A 74 4.76 -13.45 1.58
C THR A 74 4.44 -14.73 0.81
N GLY A 75 3.61 -14.60 -0.23
CA GLY A 75 2.98 -15.72 -0.92
C GLY A 75 1.78 -16.29 -0.16
N THR A 76 1.48 -15.83 1.05
CA THR A 76 0.27 -16.23 1.78
C THR A 76 -0.96 -15.52 1.23
N ALA A 77 -2.07 -16.25 1.19
CA ALA A 77 -3.38 -15.73 0.83
C ALA A 77 -4.41 -15.95 1.95
N VAL A 78 -5.34 -15.01 2.10
CA VAL A 78 -6.48 -15.11 3.02
C VAL A 78 -7.76 -14.74 2.30
N ILE A 79 -8.72 -15.66 2.27
CA ILE A 79 -10.12 -15.35 1.93
C ILE A 79 -10.77 -14.69 3.15
N VAL A 80 -11.34 -13.51 3.00
CA VAL A 80 -12.00 -12.75 4.08
C VAL A 80 -13.50 -12.75 3.85
N ALA A 81 -14.26 -13.39 4.75
CA ALA A 81 -15.72 -13.45 4.72
C ALA A 81 -16.32 -12.49 5.77
N PRO A 82 -16.90 -11.34 5.37
CA PRO A 82 -17.56 -10.42 6.28
C PRO A 82 -18.76 -11.05 6.99
N GLY A 83 -19.19 -10.49 8.12
CA GLY A 83 -20.40 -10.92 8.82
C GLY A 83 -21.66 -10.21 8.36
N GLY A 84 -22.78 -10.51 9.02
CA GLY A 84 -24.09 -9.93 8.69
C GLY A 84 -25.26 -10.91 8.69
N ALA A 85 -25.19 -11.94 9.54
CA ALA A 85 -26.25 -12.93 9.75
C ALA A 85 -26.75 -13.65 8.48
N PHE A 86 -25.94 -13.72 7.42
CA PHE A 86 -26.32 -14.22 6.08
C PHE A 86 -27.39 -13.38 5.34
N HIS A 87 -27.75 -12.19 5.84
CA HIS A 87 -28.66 -11.24 5.18
C HIS A 87 -27.94 -10.04 4.57
N ILE A 88 -26.81 -9.65 5.15
CA ILE A 88 -25.94 -8.57 4.67
C ILE A 88 -24.47 -8.97 4.79
N LEU A 89 -23.57 -8.14 4.27
CA LEU A 89 -22.13 -8.16 4.51
C LEU A 89 -21.69 -6.82 5.07
N SER A 90 -21.08 -6.80 6.27
CA SER A 90 -20.40 -5.63 6.84
C SER A 90 -19.08 -5.35 6.09
N ILE A 91 -19.19 -4.93 4.83
CA ILE A 91 -18.12 -5.06 3.84
C ILE A 91 -16.88 -4.23 4.16
N ASP A 92 -17.03 -3.06 4.78
CA ASP A 92 -15.89 -2.18 5.06
C ASP A 92 -15.11 -2.69 6.28
N SER A 93 -15.75 -2.74 7.46
CA SER A 93 -15.08 -3.07 8.74
C SER A 93 -14.65 -4.53 8.90
N GLU A 94 -15.32 -5.47 8.23
CA GLU A 94 -15.04 -6.92 8.33
C GLU A 94 -14.50 -7.51 7.02
N GLY A 95 -14.32 -6.68 5.99
CA GLY A 95 -13.78 -7.08 4.68
C GLY A 95 -12.61 -6.20 4.26
N ILE A 96 -12.89 -5.00 3.78
CA ILE A 96 -11.91 -4.13 3.12
C ILE A 96 -10.82 -3.66 4.08
N GLU A 97 -11.17 -3.27 5.30
CA GLU A 97 -10.18 -2.83 6.29
C GLU A 97 -9.25 -3.97 6.72
N VAL A 98 -9.80 -5.19 6.83
CA VAL A 98 -9.04 -6.41 7.10
C VAL A 98 -8.10 -6.71 5.94
N ALA A 99 -8.57 -6.62 4.70
CA ALA A 99 -7.76 -6.84 3.50
C ALA A 99 -6.62 -5.82 3.38
N LYS A 100 -6.88 -4.55 3.70
CA LYS A 100 -5.84 -3.50 3.75
C LYS A 100 -4.78 -3.80 4.82
N TRP A 101 -5.19 -4.24 6.00
CA TRP A 101 -4.26 -4.62 7.05
C TRP A 101 -3.41 -5.83 6.64
N LEU A 102 -4.01 -6.88 6.08
CA LEU A 102 -3.29 -8.05 5.56
C LEU A 102 -2.26 -7.67 4.49
N ASN A 103 -2.64 -6.82 3.53
CA ASN A 103 -1.73 -6.31 2.51
C ASN A 103 -0.52 -5.58 3.11
N SER A 104 -0.73 -4.82 4.20
CA SER A 104 0.35 -4.12 4.89
C SER A 104 1.37 -5.07 5.54
N LYS A 105 0.95 -6.30 5.83
CA LYS A 105 1.80 -7.40 6.33
C LYS A 105 2.33 -8.30 5.20
N GLY A 106 2.09 -7.94 3.93
CA GLY A 106 2.57 -8.71 2.78
C GLY A 106 1.71 -9.91 2.41
N VAL A 107 0.49 -10.02 2.93
CA VAL A 107 -0.46 -11.12 2.67
C VAL A 107 -1.45 -10.70 1.60
N ALA A 108 -1.70 -11.55 0.61
CA ALA A 108 -2.77 -11.34 -0.37
C ALA A 108 -4.14 -11.61 0.28
N ALA A 109 -5.08 -10.70 0.12
CA ALA A 109 -6.42 -10.82 0.69
C ALA A 109 -7.49 -10.86 -0.40
N PHE A 110 -8.52 -11.67 -0.19
CA PHE A 110 -9.64 -11.82 -1.12
C PHE A 110 -10.94 -11.63 -0.36
N VAL A 111 -11.56 -10.47 -0.50
CA VAL A 111 -12.84 -10.20 0.18
C VAL A 111 -13.95 -10.92 -0.57
N LEU A 112 -14.56 -11.90 0.09
CA LEU A 112 -15.63 -12.74 -0.44
C LEU A 112 -16.99 -12.10 -0.20
N LYS A 113 -17.67 -11.77 -1.30
CA LYS A 113 -19.11 -11.55 -1.29
C LYS A 113 -19.78 -12.89 -1.53
N TYR A 114 -20.22 -13.56 -0.47
CA TYR A 114 -20.94 -14.84 -0.53
C TYR A 114 -22.45 -14.63 -0.63
N ARG A 115 -23.19 -15.65 -1.07
CA ARG A 115 -24.64 -15.58 -1.27
C ARG A 115 -25.40 -15.28 0.03
N LEU A 116 -26.44 -14.47 -0.07
CA LEU A 116 -27.24 -13.99 1.05
C LEU A 116 -28.73 -14.30 0.90
N VAL A 117 -29.41 -14.39 2.03
CA VAL A 117 -30.87 -14.36 2.09
C VAL A 117 -31.36 -13.03 1.51
N ARG A 118 -32.38 -13.10 0.66
CA ARG A 118 -32.95 -11.92 0.01
C ARG A 118 -33.67 -11.02 1.01
N SER A 119 -33.21 -9.79 1.15
CA SER A 119 -34.00 -8.65 1.63
C SER A 119 -35.02 -8.22 0.58
N VAL A 120 -36.25 -7.97 1.03
CA VAL A 120 -37.33 -7.44 0.19
C VAL A 120 -37.52 -5.94 0.36
N THR A 121 -36.73 -5.32 1.23
CA THR A 121 -36.72 -3.88 1.51
C THR A 121 -35.41 -3.21 1.07
N ASP A 122 -35.40 -1.88 1.03
CA ASP A 122 -34.18 -1.09 0.83
C ASP A 122 -33.46 -0.73 2.15
N ASP A 123 -33.95 -1.25 3.29
CA ASP A 123 -33.31 -1.18 4.60
C ASP A 123 -33.12 -2.60 5.18
N PRO A 124 -32.14 -3.36 4.66
CA PRO A 124 -31.95 -4.76 5.06
C PRO A 124 -31.54 -4.91 6.54
N VAL A 125 -30.96 -3.86 7.14
CA VAL A 125 -30.61 -3.87 8.56
C VAL A 125 -31.87 -3.77 9.41
N ALA A 126 -32.78 -2.85 9.09
CA ALA A 126 -34.07 -2.76 9.79
C ALA A 126 -34.91 -4.04 9.61
N GLU A 127 -34.82 -4.71 8.46
CA GLU A 127 -35.46 -6.01 8.23
C GLU A 127 -34.84 -7.14 9.07
N LEU A 128 -33.52 -7.13 9.25
CA LEU A 128 -32.78 -8.16 10.00
C LEU A 128 -32.95 -8.03 11.52
N MET A 129 -32.89 -6.81 12.08
CA MET A 129 -32.81 -6.61 13.53
C MET A 129 -33.94 -7.30 14.34
N PRO A 130 -35.21 -7.30 13.91
CA PRO A 130 -36.26 -8.06 14.58
C PRO A 130 -36.06 -9.58 14.53
N LYS A 131 -35.52 -10.11 13.44
CA LYS A 131 -35.27 -11.55 13.25
C LYS A 131 -34.21 -12.08 14.22
N MET A 132 -33.22 -11.26 14.58
CA MET A 132 -32.17 -11.61 15.54
C MET A 132 -32.66 -11.81 16.99
N ARG A 133 -33.95 -11.58 17.27
CA ARG A 133 -34.57 -11.88 18.58
C ARG A 133 -34.95 -13.35 18.73
N ASP A 134 -35.03 -14.10 17.64
CA ASP A 134 -35.37 -15.53 17.61
C ASP A 134 -34.38 -16.26 16.70
N PHE A 135 -33.21 -16.59 17.26
CA PHE A 135 -32.13 -17.25 16.52
C PHE A 135 -32.55 -18.60 15.92
N LYS A 136 -33.51 -19.30 16.55
CA LYS A 136 -33.98 -20.57 16.00
C LYS A 136 -34.68 -20.36 14.64
N LYS A 137 -35.61 -19.40 14.56
CA LYS A 137 -36.26 -19.07 13.28
C LYS A 137 -35.30 -18.48 12.27
N LEU A 138 -34.37 -17.64 12.72
CA LEU A 138 -33.35 -17.07 11.85
C LEU A 138 -32.44 -18.17 11.27
N ASP A 139 -32.07 -19.16 12.06
CA ASP A 139 -31.28 -20.31 11.59
C ASP A 139 -32.07 -21.16 10.58
N GLU A 140 -33.36 -21.40 10.82
CA GLU A 140 -34.25 -22.09 9.86
C GLU A 140 -34.35 -21.34 8.52
N GLU A 141 -34.47 -20.01 8.55
CA GLU A 141 -34.47 -19.16 7.35
C GLU A 141 -33.10 -19.18 6.63
N ASN A 142 -32.01 -19.16 7.40
CA ASN A 142 -30.65 -19.12 6.89
C ASN A 142 -30.16 -20.45 6.33
N ALA A 143 -30.69 -21.59 6.79
CA ALA A 143 -30.13 -22.92 6.52
C ALA A 143 -29.80 -23.20 5.03
N PRO A 144 -30.67 -22.91 4.05
CA PRO A 144 -30.34 -23.10 2.63
C PRO A 144 -29.17 -22.22 2.17
N VAL A 145 -29.09 -21.00 2.67
CA VAL A 145 -28.05 -20.03 2.30
C VAL A 145 -26.72 -20.34 2.98
N VAL A 146 -26.73 -20.89 4.20
CA VAL A 146 -25.50 -21.33 4.89
C VAL A 146 -24.75 -22.37 4.05
N GLU A 147 -25.45 -23.37 3.52
CA GLU A 147 -24.83 -24.39 2.67
C GLU A 147 -24.22 -23.79 1.40
N MET A 148 -24.97 -22.90 0.74
CA MET A 148 -24.52 -22.16 -0.44
C MET A 148 -23.30 -21.27 -0.16
N ALA A 149 -23.31 -20.54 0.95
CA ALA A 149 -22.23 -19.65 1.35
C ALA A 149 -20.95 -20.44 1.71
N VAL A 150 -21.08 -21.58 2.37
CA VAL A 150 -19.96 -22.51 2.61
C VAL A 150 -19.40 -23.05 1.28
N ALA A 151 -20.25 -23.37 0.31
CA ALA A 151 -19.81 -23.75 -1.03
C ALA A 151 -19.06 -22.61 -1.75
N ASP A 152 -19.50 -21.36 -1.57
CA ASP A 152 -18.80 -20.17 -2.09
C ASP A 152 -17.41 -20.04 -1.44
N GLY A 153 -17.29 -20.21 -0.13
CA GLY A 153 -16.00 -20.22 0.58
C GLY A 153 -15.04 -21.30 0.06
N LYS A 154 -15.54 -22.52 -0.18
CA LYS A 154 -14.76 -23.60 -0.80
C LYS A 154 -14.31 -23.25 -2.21
N LYS A 155 -15.23 -22.74 -3.03
CA LYS A 155 -14.90 -22.37 -4.41
C LYS A 155 -13.89 -21.22 -4.47
N ALA A 156 -13.92 -20.30 -3.50
CA ALA A 156 -12.93 -19.24 -3.37
C ALA A 156 -11.52 -19.77 -3.13
N ILE A 157 -11.36 -20.71 -2.20
CA ILE A 157 -10.06 -21.36 -1.94
C ILE A 157 -9.58 -22.10 -3.20
N GLU A 158 -10.47 -22.86 -3.84
CA GLU A 158 -10.16 -23.57 -5.09
C GLU A 158 -9.67 -22.60 -6.17
N TYR A 159 -10.39 -21.49 -6.38
CA TYR A 159 -10.01 -20.47 -7.36
C TYR A 159 -8.62 -19.92 -7.07
N VAL A 160 -8.37 -19.47 -5.84
CA VAL A 160 -7.07 -18.89 -5.46
C VAL A 160 -5.95 -19.93 -5.60
N ARG A 161 -6.21 -21.19 -5.25
CA ARG A 161 -5.23 -22.29 -5.39
C ARG A 161 -4.91 -22.58 -6.85
N THR A 162 -5.90 -22.60 -7.73
CA THR A 162 -5.72 -22.80 -9.18
C THR A 162 -4.95 -21.66 -9.84
N HIS A 163 -5.16 -20.41 -9.39
CA HIS A 163 -4.52 -19.21 -9.96
C HIS A 163 -3.31 -18.75 -9.15
N ALA A 164 -2.81 -19.58 -8.22
CA ALA A 164 -1.78 -19.18 -7.26
C ALA A 164 -0.52 -18.62 -7.93
N LYS A 165 -0.09 -19.24 -9.05
CA LYS A 165 1.06 -18.78 -9.82
C LYS A 165 0.87 -17.38 -10.42
N GLU A 166 -0.32 -17.08 -10.92
CA GLU A 166 -0.64 -15.79 -11.56
C GLU A 166 -0.73 -14.66 -10.52
N LEU A 167 -1.14 -15.02 -9.30
CA LEU A 167 -1.36 -14.09 -8.19
C LEU A 167 -0.16 -13.99 -7.24
N ASP A 168 0.96 -14.65 -7.55
CA ASP A 168 2.17 -14.72 -6.73
C ASP A 168 1.94 -15.30 -5.32
N ILE A 169 1.09 -16.32 -5.26
CA ILE A 169 0.65 -17.03 -4.05
C ILE A 169 1.27 -18.42 -4.00
N LEU A 170 1.62 -18.86 -2.80
CA LEU A 170 2.03 -20.23 -2.52
C LEU A 170 0.77 -21.09 -2.40
N PRO A 171 0.61 -22.14 -3.22
CA PRO A 171 -0.61 -22.93 -3.25
C PRO A 171 -0.81 -23.78 -2.00
N ASN A 172 0.06 -23.71 -0.99
CA ASN A 172 -0.04 -24.38 0.31
C ASN A 172 -0.09 -23.39 1.49
N GLN A 173 -0.39 -22.11 1.23
CA GLN A 173 -0.55 -21.08 2.25
C GLN A 173 -1.80 -20.23 1.98
N ILE A 174 -2.95 -20.89 1.81
CA ILE A 174 -4.24 -20.25 1.53
C ILE A 174 -5.18 -20.51 2.72
N GLY A 175 -5.37 -19.49 3.56
CA GLY A 175 -6.30 -19.52 4.67
C GLY A 175 -7.66 -18.90 4.36
N ILE A 176 -8.61 -19.10 5.26
CA ILE A 176 -9.90 -18.41 5.27
C ILE A 176 -10.18 -17.86 6.66
N MET A 177 -10.69 -16.63 6.71
CA MET A 177 -11.12 -15.97 7.93
C MET A 177 -12.51 -15.37 7.73
N GLY A 178 -13.24 -15.20 8.82
CA GLY A 178 -14.52 -14.53 8.72
C GLY A 178 -15.16 -14.19 10.05
N PHE A 179 -16.15 -13.32 9.99
CA PHE A 179 -16.74 -12.66 11.14
C PHE A 179 -18.20 -13.04 11.31
N SER A 180 -18.66 -13.40 12.51
CA SER A 180 -20.07 -13.72 12.78
C SER A 180 -20.59 -14.80 11.82
N ALA A 181 -21.55 -14.49 10.93
CA ALA A 181 -21.99 -15.36 9.84
C ALA A 181 -20.84 -15.80 8.91
N GLY A 182 -19.91 -14.91 8.56
CA GLY A 182 -18.68 -15.25 7.85
C GLY A 182 -17.74 -16.13 8.67
N GLY A 183 -17.80 -16.04 10.01
CA GLY A 183 -17.09 -16.93 10.93
C GLY A 183 -17.70 -18.33 10.95
N ALA A 184 -19.03 -18.43 10.88
CA ALA A 184 -19.74 -19.69 10.72
C ALA A 184 -19.46 -20.32 9.34
N LEU A 185 -19.45 -19.52 8.27
CA LEU A 185 -19.01 -19.94 6.93
C LEU A 185 -17.57 -20.49 6.98
N THR A 186 -16.65 -19.75 7.61
CA THR A 186 -15.25 -20.14 7.80
C THR A 186 -15.14 -21.49 8.50
N LEU A 187 -15.92 -21.71 9.56
CA LEU A 187 -16.00 -23.00 10.23
C LEU A 187 -16.56 -24.10 9.32
N GLY A 188 -17.66 -23.86 8.61
CA GLY A 188 -18.26 -24.83 7.69
C GLY A 188 -17.30 -25.27 6.58
N VAL A 189 -16.46 -24.35 6.08
CA VAL A 189 -15.35 -24.68 5.18
C VAL A 189 -14.31 -25.54 5.90
N GLY A 190 -13.93 -25.20 7.14
CA GLY A 190 -12.96 -25.95 7.93
C GLY A 190 -13.41 -27.34 8.40
N LEU A 191 -14.71 -27.63 8.39
CA LEU A 191 -15.26 -28.93 8.80
C LEU A 191 -15.43 -29.93 7.65
N SER A 192 -15.40 -29.48 6.39
CA SER A 192 -15.60 -30.35 5.24
C SER A 192 -14.96 -29.74 4.00
N TYR A 193 -14.09 -30.48 3.32
CA TYR A 193 -13.41 -30.01 2.11
C TYR A 193 -12.90 -31.19 1.27
N THR A 194 -12.52 -30.88 0.03
CA THR A 194 -11.69 -31.71 -0.84
C THR A 194 -10.25 -31.19 -0.80
N PRO A 195 -9.25 -31.94 -1.30
CA PRO A 195 -7.88 -31.44 -1.39
C PRO A 195 -7.74 -30.12 -2.16
N ALA A 196 -8.62 -29.86 -3.14
CA ALA A 196 -8.57 -28.65 -3.96
C ALA A 196 -9.04 -27.39 -3.21
N ASN A 197 -9.97 -27.55 -2.25
CA ASN A 197 -10.58 -26.44 -1.52
C ASN A 197 -10.36 -26.48 0.00
N ARG A 198 -9.48 -27.37 0.47
CA ARG A 198 -9.03 -27.40 1.86
C ARG A 198 -8.30 -26.09 2.19
N PRO A 199 -8.66 -25.37 3.25
CA PRO A 199 -7.86 -24.25 3.73
C PRO A 199 -6.60 -24.73 4.44
N ASP A 200 -5.52 -23.96 4.33
CA ASP A 200 -4.27 -24.22 5.05
C ASP A 200 -4.31 -23.72 6.50
N PHE A 201 -5.25 -22.81 6.82
CA PHE A 201 -5.66 -22.41 8.17
C PHE A 201 -7.07 -21.78 8.16
N ILE A 202 -7.74 -21.79 9.30
CA ILE A 202 -9.02 -21.08 9.51
C ILE A 202 -8.90 -20.03 10.62
N ALA A 203 -9.57 -18.89 10.45
CA ALA A 203 -9.66 -17.87 11.47
C ALA A 203 -11.11 -17.36 11.69
N PRO A 204 -11.95 -18.14 12.37
CA PRO A 204 -13.32 -17.73 12.68
C PRO A 204 -13.36 -16.74 13.86
N ILE A 205 -13.98 -15.59 13.62
CA ILE A 205 -14.10 -14.47 14.56
C ILE A 205 -15.55 -14.37 15.01
N TYR A 206 -15.77 -14.46 16.33
CA TYR A 206 -17.07 -14.56 17.02
C TYR A 206 -18.10 -15.42 16.25
N PRO A 207 -17.74 -16.68 15.91
CA PRO A 207 -18.59 -17.54 15.09
C PRO A 207 -19.80 -18.06 15.86
N LYS A 208 -20.93 -18.23 15.17
CA LYS A 208 -21.99 -19.12 15.62
C LYS A 208 -21.67 -20.55 15.14
N THR A 209 -21.65 -21.52 16.05
CA THR A 209 -21.14 -22.88 15.76
C THR A 209 -22.18 -24.00 15.83
N ASP A 210 -23.23 -23.83 16.62
CA ASP A 210 -24.31 -24.79 16.83
C ASP A 210 -25.18 -25.04 15.59
N ILE A 211 -25.11 -24.16 14.58
CA ILE A 211 -25.77 -24.37 13.27
C ILE A 211 -25.25 -25.62 12.53
N PHE A 212 -24.07 -26.13 12.92
CA PHE A 212 -23.50 -27.37 12.37
C PHE A 212 -23.75 -28.58 13.28
N GLY A 213 -24.52 -28.43 14.36
CA GLY A 213 -24.68 -29.45 15.38
C GLY A 213 -23.37 -29.75 16.10
N GLU A 214 -23.06 -31.04 16.26
CA GLU A 214 -21.79 -31.48 16.85
C GLU A 214 -20.60 -31.16 15.91
N ILE A 215 -19.61 -30.44 16.43
CA ILE A 215 -18.38 -30.10 15.70
C ILE A 215 -17.51 -31.34 15.53
N LYS A 216 -17.55 -31.93 14.33
CA LYS A 216 -16.71 -33.08 13.96
C LYS A 216 -15.44 -32.61 13.28
N VAL A 217 -14.36 -32.46 14.05
CA VAL A 217 -13.07 -31.97 13.55
C VAL A 217 -12.43 -32.99 12.60
N PRO A 218 -12.12 -32.63 11.34
CA PRO A 218 -11.47 -33.54 10.40
C PRO A 218 -10.10 -34.05 10.87
N ALA A 219 -9.73 -35.26 10.45
CA ALA A 219 -8.44 -35.86 10.81
C ALA A 219 -7.23 -35.07 10.29
N ASP A 220 -7.39 -34.36 9.18
CA ASP A 220 -6.39 -33.46 8.59
C ASP A 220 -6.77 -31.98 8.77
N ALA A 221 -7.60 -31.65 9.78
CA ALA A 221 -8.06 -30.29 10.04
C ALA A 221 -6.88 -29.31 10.14
N PRO A 222 -7.00 -28.13 9.51
CA PRO A 222 -5.93 -27.14 9.54
C PRO A 222 -5.86 -26.42 10.90
N PRO A 223 -4.77 -25.69 11.18
CA PRO A 223 -4.69 -24.83 12.35
C PRO A 223 -5.84 -23.81 12.41
N ALA A 224 -6.32 -23.52 13.62
CA ALA A 224 -7.39 -22.56 13.87
C ALA A 224 -6.93 -21.37 14.73
N TRP A 225 -7.32 -20.16 14.36
CA TRP A 225 -7.16 -18.96 15.18
C TRP A 225 -8.53 -18.35 15.51
N ILE A 226 -8.93 -18.36 16.77
CA ILE A 226 -10.30 -18.07 17.19
C ILE A 226 -10.30 -16.82 18.05
N CYS A 227 -11.26 -15.92 17.86
CA CYS A 227 -11.35 -14.67 18.61
C CYS A 227 -12.80 -14.28 18.92
N ALA A 228 -13.09 -13.86 20.14
CA ALA A 228 -14.40 -13.32 20.54
C ALA A 228 -14.27 -12.34 21.73
N ALA A 229 -15.38 -11.70 22.11
CA ALA A 229 -15.49 -10.88 23.33
C ALA A 229 -16.42 -11.55 24.35
N SER A 230 -16.11 -11.43 25.63
CA SER A 230 -16.87 -12.04 26.73
C SER A 230 -18.24 -11.37 26.92
N ASP A 231 -18.33 -10.07 26.61
CA ASP A 231 -19.55 -9.27 26.66
C ASP A 231 -20.32 -9.27 25.33
N ASP A 232 -20.06 -10.25 24.45
CA ASP A 232 -20.83 -10.45 23.23
C ASP A 232 -22.31 -10.62 23.57
N GLN A 233 -23.10 -9.59 23.24
CA GLN A 233 -24.52 -9.49 23.56
C GLN A 233 -25.40 -10.49 22.80
N LEU A 234 -24.87 -11.19 21.78
CA LEU A 234 -25.55 -12.30 21.10
C LEU A 234 -25.26 -13.66 21.75
N GLY A 235 -24.36 -13.69 22.74
CA GLY A 235 -24.01 -14.90 23.47
C GLY A 235 -23.07 -15.84 22.70
N PHE A 236 -22.26 -15.32 21.77
CA PHE A 236 -21.37 -16.17 20.95
C PHE A 236 -19.99 -16.45 21.58
N ALA A 237 -19.65 -15.87 22.73
CA ALA A 237 -18.40 -16.18 23.42
C ALA A 237 -18.23 -17.68 23.75
N PRO A 238 -19.25 -18.40 24.28
CA PRO A 238 -19.17 -19.84 24.52
C PRO A 238 -19.02 -20.68 23.24
N HIS A 239 -19.46 -20.18 22.09
CA HIS A 239 -19.28 -20.87 20.81
C HIS A 239 -17.80 -20.88 20.40
N ALA A 240 -17.08 -19.79 20.65
CA ALA A 240 -15.64 -19.70 20.41
C ALA A 240 -14.83 -20.63 21.32
N THR A 241 -15.20 -20.74 22.60
CA THR A 241 -14.53 -21.67 23.54
C THR A 241 -14.83 -23.12 23.16
N ALA A 242 -16.08 -23.47 22.84
CA ALA A 242 -16.44 -24.82 22.41
C ALA A 242 -15.72 -25.25 21.13
N LEU A 243 -15.54 -24.32 20.18
CA LEU A 243 -14.77 -24.58 18.96
C LEU A 243 -13.29 -24.87 19.27
N TYR A 244 -12.68 -24.07 20.15
CA TYR A 244 -11.31 -24.28 20.59
C TYR A 244 -11.16 -25.65 21.26
N ASP A 245 -12.05 -25.98 22.19
CA ASP A 245 -12.04 -27.26 22.90
C ASP A 245 -12.17 -28.46 21.94
N ALA A 246 -13.02 -28.34 20.91
CA ALA A 246 -13.15 -29.37 19.88
C ALA A 246 -11.84 -29.56 19.09
N TRP A 247 -11.17 -28.48 18.69
CA TRP A 247 -9.89 -28.55 17.98
C TRP A 247 -8.78 -29.17 18.85
N ILE A 248 -8.69 -28.79 20.12
CA ILE A 248 -7.70 -29.33 21.05
C ILE A 248 -7.98 -30.80 21.38
N ALA A 249 -9.24 -31.18 21.59
CA ALA A 249 -9.64 -32.58 21.80
C ALA A 249 -9.25 -33.47 20.61
N ALA A 250 -9.32 -32.92 19.39
CA ALA A 250 -8.86 -33.57 18.16
C ALA A 250 -7.33 -33.49 17.94
N LYS A 251 -6.57 -33.00 18.91
CA LYS A 251 -5.11 -32.81 18.88
C LYS A 251 -4.64 -31.95 17.70
N LYS A 252 -5.41 -30.90 17.38
CA LYS A 252 -5.08 -29.91 16.35
C LYS A 252 -4.47 -28.65 16.95
N ILE A 253 -3.79 -27.89 16.12
CA ILE A 253 -3.24 -26.59 16.50
C ILE A 253 -4.41 -25.60 16.57
N ALA A 254 -4.61 -24.98 17.72
CA ALA A 254 -5.55 -23.89 17.87
C ALA A 254 -5.02 -22.82 18.83
N GLU A 255 -5.38 -21.57 18.58
CA GLU A 255 -5.17 -20.44 19.49
C GLU A 255 -6.50 -19.71 19.69
N LEU A 256 -6.80 -19.32 20.93
CA LEU A 256 -8.04 -18.65 21.31
C LEU A 256 -7.73 -17.31 22.00
N HIS A 257 -8.37 -16.25 21.53
CA HIS A 257 -8.39 -14.93 22.18
C HIS A 257 -9.81 -14.59 22.62
N ILE A 258 -10.03 -14.49 23.94
CA ILE A 258 -11.27 -13.97 24.51
C ILE A 258 -10.97 -12.63 25.17
N TYR A 259 -11.51 -11.55 24.60
CA TYR A 259 -11.40 -10.22 25.18
C TYR A 259 -12.48 -10.03 26.26
N GLN A 260 -12.19 -9.27 27.31
CA GLN A 260 -13.20 -8.99 28.34
C GLN A 260 -14.35 -8.14 27.80
N LYS A 261 -14.06 -7.14 26.95
CA LYS A 261 -15.01 -6.15 26.45
C LYS A 261 -14.80 -5.89 24.96
N GLY A 262 -15.88 -5.78 24.20
CA GLY A 262 -15.90 -5.42 22.79
C GLY A 262 -17.25 -5.61 22.10
N GLY A 263 -18.14 -6.41 22.70
CA GLY A 263 -19.44 -6.79 22.13
C GLY A 263 -19.32 -7.65 20.87
N HIS A 264 -20.46 -8.00 20.29
CA HIS A 264 -20.53 -8.63 18.98
C HIS A 264 -20.23 -7.61 17.86
N GLY A 265 -19.55 -8.04 16.81
CA GLY A 265 -19.32 -7.21 15.61
C GLY A 265 -18.30 -6.09 15.81
N PHE A 266 -17.30 -6.29 16.68
CA PHE A 266 -16.24 -5.29 16.86
C PHE A 266 -15.44 -5.04 15.58
N GLY A 267 -15.25 -6.06 14.71
CA GLY A 267 -14.55 -5.93 13.43
C GLY A 267 -13.25 -5.14 13.52
N MET A 268 -13.01 -4.25 12.56
CA MET A 268 -11.90 -3.27 12.58
C MET A 268 -12.28 -1.92 13.23
N ASN A 269 -13.47 -1.81 13.83
CA ASN A 269 -13.98 -0.58 14.42
C ASN A 269 -13.13 -0.12 15.63
N LYS A 270 -13.08 1.20 15.86
CA LYS A 270 -12.33 1.80 16.98
C LYS A 270 -13.24 2.12 18.16
N GLN A 271 -13.15 1.32 19.21
CA GLN A 271 -13.85 1.49 20.48
C GLN A 271 -12.95 2.08 21.58
N LYS A 272 -11.65 2.28 21.30
CA LYS A 272 -10.60 2.75 22.23
C LYS A 272 -10.39 1.81 23.42
N ILE A 273 -10.52 0.51 23.18
CA ILE A 273 -10.30 -0.56 24.15
C ILE A 273 -9.44 -1.66 23.49
N PRO A 274 -8.92 -2.65 24.25
CA PRO A 274 -7.94 -3.62 23.71
C PRO A 274 -8.38 -4.39 22.46
N THR A 275 -9.68 -4.63 22.26
CA THR A 275 -10.21 -5.30 21.05
C THR A 275 -9.85 -4.57 19.78
N ASP A 276 -9.60 -3.26 19.80
CA ASP A 276 -9.21 -2.47 18.62
C ASP A 276 -7.90 -2.94 17.96
N THR A 277 -7.17 -3.85 18.60
CA THR A 277 -5.88 -4.39 18.14
C THR A 277 -5.86 -5.91 18.03
N TRP A 278 -7.03 -6.57 18.03
CA TRP A 278 -7.13 -8.03 17.96
C TRP A 278 -6.34 -8.62 16.77
N TYR A 279 -6.35 -7.92 15.65
CA TYR A 279 -5.68 -8.33 14.42
C TYR A 279 -4.15 -8.40 14.58
N GLU A 280 -3.55 -7.64 15.51
CA GLU A 280 -2.11 -7.78 15.78
C GLU A 280 -1.80 -9.12 16.47
N ARG A 281 -2.70 -9.68 17.29
CA ARG A 281 -2.53 -11.03 17.84
C ARG A 281 -2.65 -12.10 16.74
N PHE A 282 -3.56 -11.91 15.78
CA PHE A 282 -3.64 -12.76 14.60
C PHE A 282 -2.36 -12.67 13.75
N GLY A 283 -1.80 -11.47 13.57
CA GLY A 283 -0.52 -11.26 12.88
C GLY A 283 0.65 -11.98 13.56
N ASP A 284 0.72 -11.92 14.89
CA ASP A 284 1.73 -12.65 15.66
C ASP A 284 1.60 -14.17 15.48
N TRP A 285 0.36 -14.68 15.51
CA TRP A 285 0.10 -16.09 15.25
C TRP A 285 0.48 -16.49 13.82
N MET A 286 0.11 -15.69 12.81
CA MET A 286 0.51 -15.93 11.42
C MET A 286 2.04 -15.95 11.27
N LYS A 287 2.75 -15.05 11.97
CA LYS A 287 4.22 -15.03 12.02
C LYS A 287 4.78 -16.31 12.64
N LEU A 288 4.22 -16.74 13.77
CA LEU A 288 4.60 -18.00 14.44
C LEU A 288 4.42 -19.22 13.54
N GLN A 289 3.31 -19.28 12.79
CA GLN A 289 3.04 -20.34 11.81
C GLN A 289 3.90 -20.24 10.53
N GLY A 290 4.66 -19.15 10.37
CA GLY A 290 5.52 -18.92 9.21
C GLY A 290 4.81 -18.33 7.98
N TYR A 291 3.54 -17.95 8.10
CA TYR A 291 2.74 -17.37 7.02
C TYR A 291 3.15 -15.93 6.66
N LEU A 292 3.97 -15.26 7.49
CA LEU A 292 4.48 -13.92 7.21
C LEU A 292 5.92 -13.88 6.70
N LYS A 293 6.49 -15.04 6.33
CA LYS A 293 7.82 -15.07 5.71
C LYS A 293 7.75 -14.46 4.31
N LYS A 294 8.66 -13.53 3.99
CA LYS A 294 8.75 -12.95 2.65
C LYS A 294 8.99 -14.03 1.60
N LEU A 295 8.24 -13.96 0.51
CA LEU A 295 8.40 -14.81 -0.67
C LEU A 295 9.77 -14.59 -1.33
N ARG A 296 10.26 -13.35 -1.31
CA ARG A 296 11.54 -12.92 -1.87
C ARG A 296 12.35 -12.17 -0.82
N PRO A 297 12.96 -12.86 0.14
CA PRO A 297 13.77 -12.20 1.16
C PRO A 297 15.00 -11.54 0.52
N SER A 298 15.33 -10.32 0.95
CA SER A 298 16.57 -9.66 0.57
C SER A 298 17.79 -10.34 1.20
N ALA A 299 18.99 -10.00 0.73
CA ALA A 299 20.22 -10.45 1.37
C ALA A 299 20.32 -10.05 2.85
N LEU A 300 19.67 -8.95 3.24
CA LEU A 300 19.58 -8.54 4.64
C LEU A 300 18.58 -9.41 5.42
N ASP A 301 17.40 -9.67 4.85
CA ASP A 301 16.38 -10.53 5.47
C ASP A 301 16.91 -11.95 5.73
N LEU A 302 17.84 -12.43 4.89
CA LEU A 302 18.50 -13.72 5.05
C LEU A 302 19.61 -13.73 6.11
N LYS A 303 20.19 -12.56 6.43
CA LYS A 303 21.39 -12.46 7.28
C LYS A 303 21.09 -11.90 8.68
N TYR A 304 20.04 -11.12 8.83
CA TYR A 304 19.75 -10.35 10.03
C TYR A 304 18.27 -10.48 10.41
N SER A 305 17.98 -10.41 11.71
CA SER A 305 16.60 -10.34 12.21
C SER A 305 15.90 -9.05 11.78
N GLU A 306 14.58 -9.06 11.76
CA GLU A 306 13.77 -7.86 11.49
C GLU A 306 14.12 -6.70 12.43
N GLU A 307 14.41 -6.99 13.71
CA GLU A 307 14.80 -5.98 14.69
C GLU A 307 16.17 -5.36 14.38
N GLN A 308 17.13 -6.18 13.92
CA GLN A 308 18.43 -5.70 13.46
C GLN A 308 18.31 -4.86 12.20
N ILE A 309 17.51 -5.29 11.23
CA ILE A 309 17.25 -4.53 9.99
C ILE A 309 16.56 -3.20 10.32
N ALA A 310 15.53 -3.22 11.18
CA ALA A 310 14.87 -2.01 11.66
C ALA A 310 15.86 -1.10 12.41
N SER A 311 16.79 -1.67 13.17
CA SER A 311 17.87 -0.92 13.81
C SER A 311 18.84 -0.32 12.79
N PHE A 312 19.21 -1.03 11.73
CA PHE A 312 20.06 -0.49 10.68
C PHE A 312 19.37 0.66 9.95
N GLN A 313 18.07 0.53 9.67
CA GLN A 313 17.27 1.60 9.08
C GLN A 313 17.16 2.82 10.01
N ARG A 314 17.00 2.61 11.31
CA ARG A 314 17.07 3.70 12.31
C ARG A 314 18.45 4.36 12.34
N ASN A 315 19.51 3.58 12.14
CA ASN A 315 20.90 4.06 12.20
C ASN A 315 21.41 4.65 10.87
N ASP A 316 20.82 4.31 9.73
CA ASP A 316 21.12 4.88 8.41
C ASP A 316 20.19 6.05 8.06
N TRP A 317 20.14 7.03 8.96
CA TRP A 317 19.25 8.19 8.82
C TRP A 317 19.48 9.00 7.52
N ALA A 318 20.73 9.03 7.03
CA ALA A 318 21.09 9.67 5.76
C ALA A 318 20.86 8.77 4.53
N TYR A 319 20.47 7.51 4.74
CA TYR A 319 20.26 6.49 3.73
C TYR A 319 21.48 6.24 2.83
N LEU A 320 22.67 6.19 3.43
CA LEU A 320 23.95 5.93 2.76
C LEU A 320 23.94 4.62 1.97
N SER A 321 23.15 3.63 2.40
CA SER A 321 23.06 2.35 1.69
C SER A 321 22.35 2.45 0.33
N ARG A 322 21.54 3.49 0.08
CA ARG A 322 20.68 3.62 -1.11
C ARG A 322 21.44 3.52 -2.44
N TYR A 323 22.63 4.11 -2.49
CA TYR A 323 23.48 4.16 -3.67
C TYR A 323 24.83 3.47 -3.48
N ALA A 324 25.12 2.88 -2.31
CA ALA A 324 26.43 2.27 -2.03
C ALA A 324 26.84 1.24 -3.10
N ASP A 325 25.96 0.33 -3.49
CA ASP A 325 26.26 -0.66 -4.52
C ASP A 325 26.30 -0.07 -5.93
N ALA A 326 25.47 0.93 -6.21
CA ALA A 326 25.50 1.64 -7.48
C ALA A 326 26.82 2.44 -7.64
N ASN A 327 27.29 3.08 -6.57
CA ASN A 327 28.55 3.81 -6.52
C ASN A 327 29.74 2.88 -6.77
N LYS A 328 29.78 1.71 -6.12
CA LYS A 328 30.85 0.70 -6.33
C LYS A 328 30.92 0.19 -7.76
N LYS A 329 29.79 0.13 -8.47
CA LYS A 329 29.71 -0.35 -9.86
C LYS A 329 30.10 0.71 -10.89
N LEU A 330 30.20 1.98 -10.50
CA LEU A 330 30.60 3.03 -11.43
C LEU A 330 32.11 2.93 -11.74
N PRO A 331 32.49 2.93 -13.04
CA PRO A 331 33.89 3.00 -13.39
C PRO A 331 34.48 4.35 -12.97
N SER A 332 35.79 4.38 -12.74
CA SER A 332 36.53 5.64 -12.59
C SER A 332 36.28 6.52 -13.83
N PRO A 333 36.09 7.85 -13.66
CA PRO A 333 35.89 8.74 -14.80
C PRO A 333 37.08 8.69 -15.76
N LYS A 334 36.82 8.77 -17.06
CA LYS A 334 37.88 8.95 -18.06
C LYS A 334 38.42 10.39 -18.00
N ALA A 335 39.67 10.60 -18.46
CA ALA A 335 40.32 11.91 -18.39
C ALA A 335 39.55 13.02 -19.16
N ASP A 336 38.90 12.66 -20.25
CA ASP A 336 38.10 13.54 -21.10
C ASP A 336 36.61 13.60 -20.71
N GLU A 337 36.17 12.80 -19.73
CA GLU A 337 34.77 12.72 -19.30
C GLU A 337 34.37 13.96 -18.48
N ASN A 338 33.31 14.65 -18.91
CA ASN A 338 32.68 15.71 -18.13
C ASN A 338 31.58 15.14 -17.23
N ARG A 339 31.95 14.25 -16.30
CA ARG A 339 30.99 13.62 -15.37
C ARG A 339 30.29 14.67 -14.52
N VAL A 340 28.96 14.58 -14.44
CA VAL A 340 28.12 15.47 -13.62
C VAL A 340 27.26 14.66 -12.68
N VAL A 341 27.21 15.06 -11.41
CA VAL A 341 26.30 14.47 -10.42
C VAL A 341 25.15 15.43 -10.16
N PHE A 342 23.91 14.91 -10.18
CA PHE A 342 22.72 15.63 -9.73
C PHE A 342 22.38 15.17 -8.33
N LEU A 343 22.63 16.01 -7.34
CA LEU A 343 22.29 15.76 -5.94
C LEU A 343 20.96 16.43 -5.61
N GLY A 344 20.03 15.67 -5.06
CA GLY A 344 18.78 16.24 -4.59
C GLY A 344 17.86 15.26 -3.86
N ASN A 345 16.56 15.55 -3.93
CA ASN A 345 15.51 14.81 -3.22
C ASN A 345 14.61 14.02 -4.20
N SER A 346 13.31 13.91 -3.90
CA SER A 346 12.30 13.26 -4.72
C SER A 346 12.17 13.86 -6.11
N ILE A 347 12.45 15.16 -6.30
CA ILE A 347 12.42 15.79 -7.62
C ILE A 347 13.56 15.24 -8.50
N THR A 348 14.76 15.09 -7.94
CA THR A 348 15.88 14.48 -8.69
C THR A 348 15.67 12.97 -8.90
N GLU A 349 15.15 12.24 -7.92
CA GLU A 349 14.85 10.81 -8.07
C GLU A 349 13.75 10.59 -9.11
N GLY A 350 12.69 11.40 -9.07
CA GLY A 350 11.61 11.40 -10.03
C GLY A 350 12.08 11.69 -11.45
N TRP A 351 13.07 12.59 -11.61
CA TRP A 351 13.65 12.87 -12.92
C TRP A 351 14.34 11.66 -13.52
N VAL A 352 15.19 10.98 -12.74
CA VAL A 352 15.88 9.75 -13.19
C VAL A 352 14.89 8.68 -13.63
N ASN A 353 13.78 8.54 -12.90
CA ASN A 353 12.76 7.54 -13.21
C ASN A 353 11.91 7.90 -14.44
N LYS A 354 11.61 9.19 -14.66
CA LYS A 354 10.74 9.64 -15.75
C LYS A 354 11.46 9.95 -17.07
N GLN A 355 12.74 10.32 -17.01
CA GLN A 355 13.58 10.63 -18.18
C GLN A 355 14.99 10.02 -18.01
N PRO A 356 15.12 8.68 -17.93
CA PRO A 356 16.42 8.04 -17.81
C PRO A 356 17.38 8.38 -18.97
N GLU A 357 16.84 8.67 -20.16
CA GLU A 357 17.58 9.08 -21.35
C GLU A 357 18.34 10.41 -21.19
N PHE A 358 17.80 11.35 -20.40
CA PHE A 358 18.49 12.60 -20.08
C PHE A 358 19.79 12.32 -19.33
N PHE A 359 19.75 11.40 -18.36
CA PHE A 359 20.91 11.04 -17.57
C PHE A 359 21.92 10.19 -18.35
N ALA A 360 21.42 9.25 -19.16
CA ALA A 360 22.27 8.42 -20.02
C ALA A 360 23.03 9.24 -21.07
N LYS A 361 22.37 10.22 -21.71
CA LYS A 361 22.96 11.04 -22.78
C LYS A 361 24.11 11.94 -22.30
N GLY A 362 24.03 12.45 -21.08
CA GLY A 362 24.98 13.42 -20.53
C GLY A 362 26.16 12.83 -19.75
N ASN A 363 26.24 11.49 -19.59
CA ASN A 363 27.03 10.87 -18.51
C ASN A 363 26.69 11.49 -17.14
N TYR A 364 25.41 11.80 -16.92
CA TYR A 364 24.93 12.37 -15.69
C TYR A 364 24.55 11.27 -14.71
N ILE A 365 24.86 11.49 -13.44
CA ILE A 365 24.61 10.54 -12.38
C ILE A 365 23.59 11.15 -11.43
N GLY A 366 22.37 10.61 -11.45
CA GLY A 366 21.32 11.00 -10.51
C GLY A 366 21.56 10.41 -9.12
N ARG A 367 21.60 11.27 -8.12
CA ARG A 367 21.69 10.95 -6.69
C ARG A 367 20.59 11.67 -5.91
N GLY A 368 19.35 11.51 -6.39
CA GLY A 368 18.14 11.97 -5.72
C GLY A 368 17.62 10.90 -4.75
N ILE A 369 17.24 11.28 -3.54
CA ILE A 369 16.57 10.36 -2.61
C ILE A 369 15.29 11.02 -2.09
N SER A 370 14.15 10.37 -2.34
CA SER A 370 12.83 10.91 -1.98
C SER A 370 12.72 11.25 -0.50
N GLY A 371 12.07 12.39 -0.23
CA GLY A 371 11.82 12.90 1.12
C GLY A 371 13.03 13.53 1.84
N GLN A 372 14.25 13.41 1.30
CA GLN A 372 15.44 13.91 2.00
C GLN A 372 15.53 15.43 2.07
N THR A 373 16.13 15.89 3.17
CA THR A 373 16.43 17.29 3.52
C THR A 373 17.92 17.60 3.37
N SER A 374 18.31 18.88 3.46
CA SER A 374 19.70 19.34 3.36
C SER A 374 20.68 18.67 4.33
N PRO A 375 20.39 18.38 5.62
CA PRO A 375 21.34 17.68 6.48
C PRO A 375 21.62 16.23 6.04
N GLN A 376 20.62 15.52 5.52
CA GLN A 376 20.82 14.17 4.98
C GLN A 376 21.65 14.21 3.69
N ALA A 377 21.36 15.17 2.81
CA ALA A 377 22.15 15.40 1.59
C ALA A 377 23.62 15.75 1.91
N LEU A 378 23.87 16.54 2.97
CA LEU A 378 25.21 16.86 3.45
C LEU A 378 25.96 15.60 3.94
N LEU A 379 25.31 14.76 4.76
CA LEU A 379 25.94 13.53 5.28
C LEU A 379 26.35 12.56 4.17
N ARG A 380 25.54 12.44 3.12
CA ARG A 380 25.85 11.58 1.96
C ARG A 380 26.67 12.26 0.87
N PHE A 381 27.01 13.53 1.01
CA PHE A 381 27.71 14.30 -0.04
C PHE A 381 29.05 13.66 -0.43
N ARG A 382 29.78 13.12 0.54
CA ARG A 382 31.06 12.45 0.26
C ARG A 382 30.88 11.17 -0.59
N PRO A 383 30.12 10.15 -0.13
CA PRO A 383 29.96 8.93 -0.92
C PRO A 383 29.19 9.11 -2.23
N ASP A 384 28.20 10.02 -2.28
CA ASP A 384 27.35 10.18 -3.46
C ASP A 384 27.81 11.26 -4.44
N VAL A 385 28.78 12.11 -4.07
CA VAL A 385 29.31 13.15 -4.96
C VAL A 385 30.82 13.07 -5.04
N VAL A 386 31.52 13.29 -3.92
CA VAL A 386 32.99 13.44 -3.92
C VAL A 386 33.69 12.20 -4.45
N GLU A 387 33.31 11.02 -3.96
CA GLU A 387 33.95 9.75 -4.34
C GLU A 387 33.69 9.36 -5.80
N LEU A 388 32.65 9.93 -6.41
CA LEU A 388 32.32 9.72 -7.83
C LEU A 388 33.18 10.58 -8.78
N LYS A 389 33.97 11.51 -8.22
CA LYS A 389 34.92 12.40 -8.91
C LYS A 389 34.29 13.15 -10.11
N PRO A 390 33.14 13.82 -9.95
CA PRO A 390 32.54 14.59 -11.04
C PRO A 390 33.33 15.89 -11.28
N LYS A 391 33.21 16.46 -12.49
CA LYS A 391 33.65 17.84 -12.75
C LYS A 391 32.66 18.87 -12.24
N VAL A 392 31.36 18.52 -12.25
CA VAL A 392 30.28 19.40 -11.80
C VAL A 392 29.32 18.64 -10.89
N VAL A 393 28.84 19.29 -9.83
CA VAL A 393 27.64 18.86 -9.10
C VAL A 393 26.54 19.90 -9.26
N VAL A 394 25.33 19.44 -9.59
CA VAL A 394 24.10 20.23 -9.54
C VAL A 394 23.41 19.91 -8.22
N ILE A 395 23.21 20.92 -7.38
CA ILE A 395 22.57 20.76 -6.07
C ILE A 395 21.17 21.35 -6.12
N ASN A 396 20.13 20.51 -5.93
CA ASN A 396 18.75 20.92 -5.77
C ASN A 396 18.14 20.29 -4.51
N ILE A 397 18.16 21.05 -3.41
CA ILE A 397 17.71 20.61 -2.08
C ILE A 397 17.11 21.80 -1.33
N GLY A 398 16.22 21.56 -0.37
CA GLY A 398 15.56 22.61 0.43
C GLY A 398 14.04 22.48 0.53
N ILE A 399 13.37 21.88 -0.47
CA ILE A 399 11.89 21.79 -0.47
C ILE A 399 11.37 20.98 0.74
N ASN A 400 12.06 19.88 1.10
CA ASN A 400 11.68 19.03 2.23
C ASN A 400 12.13 19.60 3.57
N ASP A 401 13.11 20.50 3.58
CA ASP A 401 13.48 21.29 4.76
C ASP A 401 12.33 22.25 5.08
N ILE A 402 11.78 22.92 4.06
CA ILE A 402 10.59 23.78 4.19
C ILE A 402 9.34 22.97 4.56
N ALA A 403 9.22 21.73 4.08
CA ALA A 403 8.16 20.80 4.46
C ALA A 403 8.38 20.14 5.84
N GLU A 404 9.45 20.50 6.54
CA GLU A 404 9.76 20.04 7.90
C GLU A 404 9.85 18.51 8.03
N ASN A 405 10.46 17.83 7.05
CA ASN A 405 10.58 16.36 7.04
C ASN A 405 11.57 15.83 8.10
N THR A 406 12.52 16.65 8.55
CA THR A 406 13.53 16.27 9.57
C THR A 406 13.50 17.18 10.80
N GLY A 407 12.40 17.93 10.97
CA GLY A 407 12.20 18.89 12.06
C GLY A 407 11.80 20.28 11.56
N PRO A 408 11.60 21.25 12.47
CA PRO A 408 11.16 22.60 12.13
C PRO A 408 12.07 23.29 11.11
N TYR A 409 11.48 24.03 10.16
CA TYR A 409 12.23 24.71 9.11
C TYR A 409 13.08 25.85 9.69
N ASN A 410 14.39 25.84 9.39
CA ASN A 410 15.29 26.94 9.65
C ASN A 410 16.05 27.32 8.35
N PRO A 411 15.85 28.52 7.80
CA PRO A 411 16.48 28.94 6.55
C PRO A 411 18.01 29.03 6.66
N GLU A 412 18.54 29.51 7.78
CA GLU A 412 19.98 29.63 8.02
C GLU A 412 20.64 28.25 8.12
N PHE A 413 19.99 27.31 8.81
CA PHE A 413 20.46 25.93 8.89
C PHE A 413 20.48 25.25 7.51
N THR A 414 19.41 25.46 6.72
CA THR A 414 19.31 24.93 5.35
C THR A 414 20.41 25.50 4.45
N LEU A 415 20.58 26.83 4.47
CA LEU A 415 21.64 27.50 3.73
C LEU A 415 23.03 27.06 4.20
N GLY A 416 23.24 26.88 5.51
CA GLY A 416 24.49 26.42 6.10
C GLY A 416 24.88 25.00 5.64
N ASN A 417 23.92 24.08 5.57
CA ASN A 417 24.15 22.73 5.02
C ASN A 417 24.54 22.79 3.54
N ILE A 418 23.85 23.62 2.76
CA ILE A 418 24.16 23.84 1.34
C ILE A 418 25.54 24.47 1.17
N ALA A 419 25.87 25.50 1.96
CA ALA A 419 27.18 26.15 1.97
C ALA A 419 28.28 25.14 2.29
N SER A 420 28.08 24.26 3.28
CA SER A 420 29.00 23.18 3.63
C SER A 420 29.23 22.21 2.46
N MET A 421 28.17 21.82 1.74
CA MET A 421 28.32 21.00 0.52
C MET A 421 29.12 21.72 -0.56
N VAL A 422 28.93 23.03 -0.75
CA VAL A 422 29.73 23.85 -1.68
C VAL A 422 31.21 23.88 -1.25
N GLU A 423 31.50 24.06 0.03
CA GLU A 423 32.86 24.07 0.56
C GLU A 423 33.55 22.72 0.35
N ILE A 424 32.86 21.61 0.64
CA ILE A 424 33.36 20.26 0.37
C ILE A 424 33.61 20.06 -1.13
N ALA A 425 32.71 20.51 -2.00
CA ALA A 425 32.88 20.43 -3.45
C ALA A 425 34.14 21.19 -3.91
N LYS A 426 34.29 22.45 -3.47
CA LYS A 426 35.45 23.29 -3.79
C LYS A 426 36.75 22.65 -3.31
N ALA A 427 36.78 22.12 -2.08
CA ALA A 427 37.95 21.43 -1.52
C ALA A 427 38.36 20.18 -2.32
N ASN A 428 37.43 19.59 -3.08
CA ASN A 428 37.67 18.44 -3.96
C ASN A 428 37.72 18.82 -5.45
N GLN A 429 37.86 20.12 -5.77
CA GLN A 429 37.94 20.64 -7.14
C GLN A 429 36.71 20.32 -8.01
N ILE A 430 35.54 20.21 -7.37
CA ILE A 430 34.25 19.98 -8.03
C ILE A 430 33.55 21.33 -8.19
N LYS A 431 33.18 21.66 -9.43
CA LYS A 431 32.43 22.89 -9.72
C LYS A 431 30.98 22.74 -9.30
N VAL A 432 30.33 23.81 -8.85
CA VAL A 432 28.96 23.76 -8.34
C VAL A 432 28.02 24.58 -9.20
N VAL A 433 26.90 23.96 -9.59
CA VAL A 433 25.67 24.63 -10.02
C VAL A 433 24.69 24.56 -8.87
N LEU A 434 24.28 25.73 -8.36
CA LEU A 434 23.29 25.82 -7.29
C LEU A 434 21.91 26.10 -7.89
N ALA A 435 20.99 25.15 -7.76
CA ALA A 435 19.66 25.28 -8.34
C ALA A 435 18.65 25.81 -7.32
N SER A 436 17.77 26.71 -7.77
CA SER A 436 16.64 27.19 -7.00
C SER A 436 15.74 26.03 -6.54
N VAL A 437 15.22 26.10 -5.33
CA VAL A 437 14.09 25.29 -4.88
C VAL A 437 12.88 25.57 -5.77
N HIS A 438 12.20 24.51 -6.21
CA HIS A 438 11.06 24.60 -7.13
C HIS A 438 9.89 25.36 -6.49
N PRO A 439 9.00 25.99 -7.28
CA PRO A 439 7.80 26.63 -6.75
C PRO A 439 6.86 25.58 -6.16
N ALA A 440 6.24 25.88 -5.02
CA ALA A 440 5.17 25.07 -4.45
C ALA A 440 4.20 25.99 -3.70
N PHE A 441 2.90 25.78 -3.91
CA PHE A 441 1.88 26.57 -3.21
C PHE A 441 1.56 25.99 -1.83
N GLU A 442 1.54 24.67 -1.73
CA GLU A 442 1.27 23.89 -0.52
C GLU A 442 1.95 22.52 -0.64
N PHE A 443 2.02 21.79 0.48
CA PHE A 443 2.45 20.39 0.49
C PHE A 443 1.24 19.49 0.77
N PRO A 444 0.77 18.68 -0.19
CA PRO A 444 -0.40 17.82 0.01
C PRO A 444 -0.27 16.86 1.21
N TRP A 445 0.96 16.48 1.56
CA TRP A 445 1.27 15.59 2.69
C TRP A 445 1.55 16.34 4.01
N ARG A 446 1.67 17.68 4.00
CA ARG A 446 1.93 18.55 5.17
C ARG A 446 1.15 19.86 5.04
N LYS A 447 -0.18 19.75 5.04
CA LYS A 447 -1.10 20.88 4.82
C LYS A 447 -1.04 21.93 5.93
N GLU A 448 -0.50 21.58 7.09
CA GLU A 448 -0.28 22.47 8.23
C GLU A 448 0.83 23.51 8.00
N ILE A 449 1.71 23.29 7.01
CA ILE A 449 2.79 24.24 6.70
C ILE A 449 2.21 25.43 5.94
N ALA A 450 2.07 26.54 6.64
CA ALA A 450 1.66 27.81 6.06
C ALA A 450 2.81 28.52 5.34
N ASP A 451 2.44 29.43 4.43
CA ASP A 451 3.32 30.39 3.76
C ASP A 451 4.48 29.75 2.95
N VAL A 452 4.20 28.60 2.33
CA VAL A 452 5.18 27.84 1.54
C VAL A 452 5.82 28.70 0.44
N PRO A 453 5.07 29.48 -0.37
CA PRO A 453 5.68 30.26 -1.45
C PRO A 453 6.72 31.27 -0.96
N ASN A 454 6.43 32.01 0.10
CA ASN A 454 7.35 33.03 0.61
C ASN A 454 8.61 32.40 1.21
N LYS A 455 8.48 31.27 1.93
CA LYS A 455 9.64 30.51 2.43
C LYS A 455 10.55 30.06 1.28
N ILE A 456 9.98 29.58 0.18
CA ILE A 456 10.74 29.19 -1.02
C ILE A 456 11.43 30.39 -1.67
N ILE A 457 10.72 31.50 -1.84
CA ILE A 457 11.26 32.73 -2.44
C ILE A 457 12.44 33.25 -1.59
N GLN A 458 12.27 33.35 -0.28
CA GLN A 458 13.32 33.82 0.63
C GLN A 458 14.56 32.92 0.59
N LEU A 459 14.40 31.59 0.62
CA LEU A 459 15.53 30.68 0.50
C LEU A 459 16.22 30.83 -0.86
N ASN A 460 15.46 30.95 -1.95
CA ASN A 460 16.02 31.13 -3.29
C ASN A 460 16.79 32.45 -3.44
N GLU A 461 16.31 33.55 -2.84
CA GLU A 461 17.05 34.82 -2.79
C GLU A 461 18.39 34.66 -2.06
N GLN A 462 18.40 33.95 -0.93
CA GLN A 462 19.63 33.63 -0.20
C GLN A 462 20.59 32.75 -1.00
N LEU A 463 20.08 31.70 -1.66
CA LEU A 463 20.87 30.82 -2.52
C LEU A 463 21.49 31.57 -3.70
N LYS A 464 20.70 32.45 -4.35
CA LYS A 464 21.17 33.29 -5.46
C LYS A 464 22.27 34.25 -5.01
N ALA A 465 22.06 34.94 -3.88
CA ALA A 465 23.07 35.83 -3.29
C ALA A 465 24.34 35.08 -2.90
N TYR A 466 24.20 33.88 -2.30
CA TYR A 466 25.34 33.02 -1.95
C TYR A 466 26.12 32.57 -3.19
N ALA A 467 25.42 32.13 -4.24
CA ALA A 467 26.04 31.73 -5.50
C ALA A 467 26.82 32.88 -6.14
N GLN A 468 26.23 34.08 -6.19
CA GLN A 468 26.89 35.28 -6.71
C GLN A 468 28.15 35.63 -5.91
N LYS A 469 28.05 35.67 -4.57
CA LYS A 469 29.18 35.95 -3.66
C LYS A 469 30.33 34.96 -3.84
N ASN A 470 30.02 33.71 -4.18
CA ASN A 470 30.98 32.62 -4.29
C ASN A 470 31.42 32.27 -5.72
N GLY A 471 31.01 33.06 -6.71
CA GLY A 471 31.33 32.87 -8.12
C GLY A 471 30.66 31.64 -8.78
N LEU A 472 29.66 31.05 -8.14
CA LEU A 472 28.98 29.84 -8.61
C LEU A 472 28.02 30.15 -9.77
N VAL A 473 27.54 29.12 -10.46
CA VAL A 473 26.41 29.25 -11.40
C VAL A 473 25.11 29.05 -10.62
N TYR A 474 24.15 29.97 -10.79
CA TYR A 474 22.80 29.85 -10.23
C TYR A 474 21.82 29.40 -11.31
N LEU A 475 21.11 28.31 -11.06
CA LEU A 475 20.13 27.72 -11.97
C LEU A 475 18.71 28.00 -11.47
N ASP A 476 17.98 28.85 -12.19
CA ASP A 476 16.66 29.36 -11.77
C ASP A 476 15.49 28.55 -12.35
N TYR A 477 15.24 27.37 -11.77
CA TYR A 477 14.02 26.60 -12.04
C TYR A 477 12.75 27.32 -11.54
N HIS A 478 12.84 28.00 -10.39
CA HIS A 478 11.71 28.67 -9.77
C HIS A 478 11.11 29.72 -10.69
N GLY A 479 11.95 30.61 -11.24
CA GLY A 479 11.53 31.61 -12.21
C GLY A 479 10.90 31.02 -13.47
N ALA A 480 11.37 29.86 -13.92
CA ALA A 480 10.90 29.21 -15.14
C ALA A 480 9.60 28.41 -14.99
N MET A 481 9.24 27.99 -13.76
CA MET A 481 8.16 27.03 -13.53
C MET A 481 6.98 27.58 -12.72
N LYS A 482 7.11 28.79 -12.14
CA LYS A 482 6.09 29.33 -11.24
C LYS A 482 4.81 29.79 -11.97
N ASP A 483 3.66 29.51 -11.37
CA ASP A 483 2.36 30.06 -11.76
C ASP A 483 2.09 31.42 -11.08
N GLY A 484 0.91 31.99 -11.31
CA GLY A 484 0.51 33.27 -10.73
C GLY A 484 0.37 33.27 -9.19
N ARG A 485 0.41 32.11 -8.54
CA ARG A 485 0.35 31.94 -7.08
C ARG A 485 1.71 31.57 -6.49
N ASN A 486 2.77 31.60 -7.29
CA ASN A 486 4.10 31.11 -6.95
C ASN A 486 4.12 29.59 -6.61
N GLY A 487 3.15 28.83 -7.12
CA GLY A 487 3.16 27.37 -7.15
C GLY A 487 3.50 26.86 -8.55
N MET A 488 3.13 25.62 -8.86
CA MET A 488 3.22 25.07 -10.23
C MET A 488 1.81 24.71 -10.72
N SER A 489 1.59 24.83 -12.03
CA SER A 489 0.34 24.39 -12.63
C SER A 489 0.20 22.86 -12.56
N PRO A 490 -1.03 22.30 -12.57
CA PRO A 490 -1.23 20.85 -12.59
C PRO A 490 -0.57 20.14 -13.77
N GLU A 491 -0.39 20.83 -14.90
CA GLU A 491 0.34 20.30 -16.06
C GLU A 491 1.83 20.12 -15.75
N ILE A 492 2.45 21.08 -15.05
CA ILE A 492 3.86 21.05 -14.69
C ILE A 492 4.11 20.13 -13.49
N ALA A 493 3.21 20.11 -12.50
CA ALA A 493 3.28 19.24 -11.33
C ALA A 493 1.87 18.84 -10.88
N GLY A 494 1.49 17.58 -11.09
CA GLY A 494 0.13 17.10 -10.82
C GLY A 494 -0.28 17.17 -9.34
N ASP A 495 0.69 17.09 -8.43
CA ASP A 495 0.50 17.27 -6.98
C ASP A 495 0.93 18.66 -6.49
N GLY A 496 1.30 19.56 -7.41
CA GLY A 496 1.80 20.90 -7.11
C GLY A 496 3.25 20.98 -6.63
N VAL A 497 3.99 19.87 -6.53
CA VAL A 497 5.38 19.85 -6.02
C VAL A 497 6.34 19.04 -6.88
N HIS A 498 5.94 17.86 -7.36
CA HIS A 498 6.79 16.97 -8.13
C HIS A 498 6.53 17.15 -9.63
N PRO A 499 7.56 17.51 -10.43
CA PRO A 499 7.37 17.72 -11.84
C PRO A 499 6.79 16.49 -12.58
N THR A 500 5.86 16.75 -13.48
CA THR A 500 5.44 15.81 -14.52
C THR A 500 6.54 15.69 -15.59
N LEU A 501 6.30 14.90 -16.62
CA LEU A 501 7.21 14.86 -17.77
C LEU A 501 7.37 16.25 -18.41
N ALA A 502 6.29 17.04 -18.52
CA ALA A 502 6.33 18.39 -19.05
C ALA A 502 7.19 19.32 -18.19
N GLY A 503 7.08 19.20 -16.85
CA GLY A 503 7.94 19.95 -15.93
C GLY A 503 9.43 19.61 -16.10
N TYR A 504 9.79 18.33 -16.20
CA TYR A 504 11.18 17.93 -16.44
C TYR A 504 11.71 18.38 -17.81
N GLN A 505 10.85 18.46 -18.84
CA GLN A 505 11.23 19.00 -20.15
C GLN A 505 11.57 20.51 -20.10
N ILE A 506 10.98 21.27 -19.17
CA ILE A 506 11.38 22.66 -18.91
C ILE A 506 12.74 22.71 -18.21
N MET A 507 12.96 21.82 -17.23
CA MET A 507 14.18 21.78 -16.42
C MET A 507 15.43 21.39 -17.21
N ALA A 508 15.33 20.42 -18.12
CA ALA A 508 16.45 19.84 -18.86
C ALA A 508 17.35 20.87 -19.57
N PRO A 509 16.85 21.74 -20.47
CA PRO A 509 17.70 22.70 -21.18
C PRO A 509 18.32 23.75 -20.26
N LEU A 510 17.64 24.11 -19.16
CA LEU A 510 18.18 25.04 -18.16
C LEU A 510 19.38 24.41 -17.42
N ALA A 511 19.25 23.13 -17.05
CA ALA A 511 20.33 22.38 -16.40
C ALA A 511 21.55 22.25 -17.31
N GLU A 512 21.35 21.85 -18.57
CA GLU A 512 22.44 21.72 -19.55
C GLU A 512 23.18 23.05 -19.76
N LYS A 513 22.45 24.16 -19.87
CA LYS A 513 23.04 25.49 -19.99
C LYS A 513 23.88 25.85 -18.77
N ALA A 514 23.37 25.63 -17.57
CA ALA A 514 24.06 25.93 -16.33
C ALA A 514 25.31 25.05 -16.12
N ILE A 515 25.23 23.77 -16.48
CA ILE A 515 26.37 22.84 -16.47
C ILE A 515 27.45 23.30 -17.45
N ALA A 516 27.06 23.67 -18.68
CA ALA A 516 28.01 24.16 -19.68
C ALA A 516 28.69 25.47 -19.25
N GLU A 517 27.97 26.36 -18.54
CA GLU A 517 28.56 27.55 -17.94
C GLU A 517 29.54 27.19 -16.81
N ALA A 518 29.15 26.29 -15.91
CA ALA A 518 30.01 25.86 -14.81
C ALA A 518 31.29 25.21 -15.33
N LEU A 519 31.22 24.39 -16.39
CA LEU A 519 32.40 23.77 -17.00
C LEU A 519 33.41 24.79 -17.55
N LYS A 520 32.99 26.01 -17.89
CA LYS A 520 33.85 27.09 -18.42
C LYS A 520 34.53 27.93 -17.33
N LYS A 521 33.96 28.00 -16.14
CA LYS A 521 34.54 28.70 -14.98
C LYS A 521 35.61 27.83 -14.33
#